data_AF-A0A840GBQ9-F1
#
_entry.id   AF-A0A840GBQ9-F1
#
_cell.length_a   1.000
_cell.length_b   1.000
_cell.length_c   1.000
_cell.angle_alpha   90.00
_cell.angle_beta   90.00
_cell.angle_gamma   90.00
#
_symmetry.space_group_name_H-M   'P 1'
#
loop_
_entity.id
_entity.type
_entity.pdbx_description
1 polymer ?
#
loop_
_entity_poly.entity_id
_entity_poly.type
_entity_poly.pdbx_seq_one_letter_code
_entity_poly.pdbx_strand_id
1 'polypeptide(L)'
;MPTKPICSPRAPLLKTALGVQQLREDRDEETWFTTISYWADINAMTAFTKGEPTKVHHLARDAEFLIELPERIEIHRILIDEQGLR
;
A
#
# COMPACT_ATOMS: atom_id res chain seq x y z
N MET A 1 -1.24 16.00 20.22
CA MET A 1 -1.39 14.60 19.77
C MET A 1 -1.02 14.56 18.31
N PRO A 2 -0.09 13.71 17.82
CA PRO A 2 0.23 13.71 16.41
C PRO A 2 -0.97 13.13 15.66
N THR A 3 -1.60 13.97 14.85
CA THR A 3 -2.68 13.59 13.94
C THR A 3 -2.11 12.61 12.93
N LYS A 4 -2.68 11.39 12.89
CA LYS A 4 -2.35 10.37 11.91
C LYS A 4 -2.48 10.94 10.50
N PRO A 5 -1.46 10.84 9.61
CA PRO A 5 -1.59 11.33 8.25
C PRO A 5 -2.78 10.67 7.53
N ILE A 6 -3.47 11.46 6.70
CA ILE A 6 -4.74 11.15 6.03
C ILE A 6 -4.69 9.82 5.23
N CYS A 7 -3.50 9.35 4.84
CA CYS A 7 -3.31 8.07 4.12
C CYS A 7 -2.37 7.08 4.83
N SER A 8 -2.29 7.05 6.16
CA SER A 8 -1.35 6.13 6.83
C SER A 8 -1.73 4.65 6.66
N PRO A 9 -0.77 3.73 6.47
CA PRO A 9 -1.03 2.30 6.39
C PRO A 9 -1.79 1.78 7.62
N ARG A 10 -2.67 0.78 7.40
CA ARG A 10 -3.46 0.18 8.49
C ARG A 10 -2.56 -0.67 9.41
N ALA A 11 -2.86 -0.68 10.70
CA ALA A 11 -2.07 -1.38 11.71
C ALA A 11 -1.85 -2.89 11.44
N PRO A 12 -2.81 -3.66 10.89
CA PRO A 12 -2.57 -5.05 10.51
C PRO A 12 -1.48 -5.20 9.44
N LEU A 13 -1.46 -4.32 8.44
CA LEU A 13 -0.46 -4.38 7.36
C LEU A 13 0.96 -4.18 7.91
N LEU A 14 1.13 -3.16 8.76
CA LEU A 14 2.43 -2.84 9.39
C LEU A 14 2.96 -3.96 10.29
N LYS A 15 2.09 -4.83 10.82
CA LYS A 15 2.48 -5.95 11.70
C LYS A 15 2.78 -7.24 10.95
N THR A 16 2.26 -7.39 9.73
CA THR A 16 2.34 -8.65 8.98
C THR A 16 3.31 -8.58 7.81
N ALA A 17 3.40 -7.45 7.11
CA ALA A 17 4.36 -7.29 6.03
C ALA A 17 5.80 -7.20 6.57
N LEU A 18 6.78 -7.66 5.77
CA LEU A 18 8.21 -7.55 6.10
C LEU A 18 8.68 -6.09 6.12
N GLY A 19 8.01 -5.24 5.34
CA GLY A 19 8.26 -3.82 5.28
C GLY A 19 7.11 -3.13 4.58
N VAL A 20 6.95 -1.84 4.87
CA VAL A 20 5.98 -0.97 4.20
C VAL A 20 6.67 0.34 3.86
N GLN A 21 6.56 0.74 2.60
CA GLN A 21 6.95 2.07 2.15
C GLN A 21 5.71 2.83 1.70
N GLN A 22 5.68 4.12 2.01
CA GLN A 22 4.67 5.03 1.49
C GLN A 22 5.35 6.14 0.73
N LEU A 23 5.00 6.26 -0.54
CA LEU A 23 5.44 7.33 -1.42
C LEU A 23 4.34 8.37 -1.51
N ARG A 24 4.74 9.64 -1.62
CA ARG A 24 3.87 10.77 -1.86
C ARG A 24 4.42 11.54 -3.06
N GLU A 25 3.55 11.81 -4.02
CA GLU A 25 3.84 12.67 -5.16
C GLU A 25 2.83 13.81 -5.14
N ASP A 26 3.31 15.05 -4.99
CA ASP A 26 2.47 16.24 -5.09
C ASP A 26 2.55 16.78 -6.52
N ARG A 27 1.38 16.95 -7.15
CA ARG A 27 1.19 17.56 -8.48
C ARG A 27 0.37 18.85 -8.33
N ASP A 28 0.16 19.56 -9.43
CA ASP A 28 -0.48 20.88 -9.40
C ASP A 28 -1.91 20.86 -8.82
N GLU A 29 -2.70 19.83 -9.14
CA GLU A 29 -4.12 19.73 -8.74
C GLU A 29 -4.41 18.55 -7.80
N GLU A 30 -3.44 17.67 -7.58
CA GLU A 30 -3.65 16.38 -6.92
C GLU A 30 -2.41 15.91 -6.16
N THR A 31 -2.63 15.04 -5.17
CA THR A 31 -1.56 14.36 -4.45
C THR A 31 -1.78 12.86 -4.55
N TRP A 32 -0.78 12.14 -5.03
CA TRP A 32 -0.78 10.68 -5.11
C TRP A 32 -0.08 10.07 -3.91
N PHE A 33 -0.69 9.01 -3.37
CA PHE A 33 -0.08 8.18 -2.33
C PHE A 33 0.03 6.74 -2.82
N THR A 34 1.26 6.22 -2.88
CA THR A 34 1.51 4.82 -3.22
C THR A 34 2.00 4.08 -1.99
N THR A 35 1.32 3.03 -1.58
CA THR A 35 1.78 2.15 -0.50
C THR A 35 2.33 0.85 -1.09
N ILE A 36 3.61 0.58 -0.85
CA ILE A 36 4.28 -0.66 -1.22
C ILE A 36 4.42 -1.50 0.04
N SER A 37 3.99 -2.76 -0.02
CA SER A 37 4.17 -3.73 1.06
C SER A 37 5.02 -4.90 0.57
N TYR A 38 6.00 -5.28 1.37
CA TYR A 38 6.96 -6.34 1.06
C TYR A 38 6.59 -7.61 1.80
N TRP A 39 6.63 -8.74 1.10
CA TRP A 39 6.18 -10.04 1.61
C TRP A 39 7.23 -11.10 1.31
N ALA A 40 7.34 -12.10 2.19
CA ALA A 40 8.28 -13.21 2.01
C ALA A 40 7.95 -14.01 0.74
N ASP A 41 6.66 -14.19 0.46
CA ASP A 41 6.13 -14.86 -0.72
C ASP A 41 4.65 -14.48 -0.98
N ILE A 42 4.10 -14.98 -2.08
CA ILE A 42 2.70 -14.75 -2.47
C ILE A 42 1.70 -15.43 -1.53
N ASN A 43 2.07 -16.52 -0.85
CA ASN A 43 1.18 -17.25 0.05
C ASN A 43 0.94 -16.44 1.33
N ALA A 44 1.99 -15.81 1.88
CA ALA A 44 1.89 -14.90 3.02
C ALA A 44 0.97 -13.71 2.72
N MET A 45 1.11 -13.12 1.53
CA MET A 45 0.23 -12.04 1.06
C MET A 45 -1.22 -12.52 0.90
N THR A 46 -1.41 -13.69 0.29
CA THR A 46 -2.74 -14.27 0.05
C THR A 46 -3.47 -14.62 1.35
N ALA A 47 -2.75 -15.14 2.35
CA ALA A 47 -3.29 -15.38 3.68
C ALA A 47 -3.77 -14.09 4.35
N PHE A 48 -3.03 -12.99 4.18
CA PHE A 48 -3.41 -11.68 4.71
C PHE A 48 -4.66 -11.11 4.01
N THR A 49 -4.75 -11.23 2.68
CA THR A 49 -5.89 -10.73 1.90
C THR A 49 -7.09 -11.67 1.86
N LYS A 50 -7.06 -12.75 2.67
CA LYS A 50 -8.12 -13.77 2.71
C LYS A 50 -8.39 -14.43 1.35
N GLY A 51 -7.37 -14.59 0.53
CA GLY A 51 -7.44 -15.30 -0.75
C GLY A 51 -7.43 -14.43 -2.00
N GLU A 52 -7.61 -13.11 -1.90
CA GLU A 52 -7.75 -12.22 -3.06
C GLU A 52 -6.69 -11.10 -3.08
N PRO A 53 -5.41 -11.39 -3.41
CA PRO A 53 -4.31 -10.43 -3.29
C PRO A 53 -4.37 -9.25 -4.28
N THR A 54 -5.10 -9.38 -5.40
CA THR A 54 -5.21 -8.32 -6.42
C THR A 54 -6.43 -7.42 -6.24
N LYS A 55 -7.36 -7.80 -5.35
CA LYS A 55 -8.63 -7.10 -5.17
C LYS A 55 -8.46 -5.87 -4.30
N VAL A 56 -9.02 -4.76 -4.77
CA VAL A 56 -9.04 -3.52 -4.00
C VAL A 56 -10.14 -3.58 -2.94
N HIS A 57 -9.76 -3.30 -1.70
CA HIS A 57 -10.69 -3.18 -0.58
C HIS A 57 -10.91 -1.71 -0.25
N HIS A 58 -11.99 -1.14 -0.80
CA HIS A 58 -12.38 0.23 -0.51
C HIS A 58 -12.91 0.40 0.91
N LEU A 59 -12.59 1.53 1.55
CA LEU A 59 -13.25 1.98 2.77
C LEU A 59 -14.55 2.70 2.42
N ALA A 60 -15.49 2.73 3.37
CA ALA A 60 -16.82 3.31 3.17
C ALA A 60 -16.80 4.79 2.74
N ARG A 61 -15.70 5.51 2.98
CA ARG A 61 -15.55 6.93 2.68
C ARG A 61 -14.51 7.21 1.59
N ASP A 62 -14.00 6.19 0.91
CA ASP A 62 -12.99 6.41 -0.13
C ASP A 62 -13.52 7.34 -1.23
N ALA A 63 -14.78 7.19 -1.64
CA ALA A 63 -15.41 8.05 -2.64
C ALA A 63 -15.64 9.51 -2.18
N GLU A 64 -15.53 9.80 -0.87
CA GLU A 64 -15.63 11.17 -0.33
C GLU A 64 -14.29 11.91 -0.43
N PHE A 65 -13.17 11.17 -0.41
CA PHE A 65 -11.84 11.74 -0.25
C PHE A 65 -10.91 11.51 -1.43
N LEU A 66 -11.14 10.47 -2.23
CA LEU A 66 -10.32 10.16 -3.39
C LEU A 66 -10.90 10.81 -4.64
N ILE A 67 -10.01 11.39 -5.45
CA ILE A 67 -10.34 11.87 -6.79
C ILE A 67 -10.73 10.68 -7.69
N GLU A 68 -10.04 9.55 -7.53
CA GLU A 68 -10.27 8.30 -8.27
C GLU A 68 -10.14 7.08 -7.36
N LEU A 69 -10.98 6.06 -7.58
CA LEU A 69 -10.87 4.77 -6.91
C LEU A 69 -9.92 3.84 -7.69
N PRO A 70 -8.87 3.29 -7.05
CA PRO A 70 -7.98 2.37 -7.74
C PRO A 70 -8.73 1.09 -8.15
N GLU A 71 -8.52 0.65 -9.38
CA GLU A 71 -9.21 -0.53 -9.95
C GLU A 71 -8.52 -1.87 -9.60
N ARG A 72 -7.19 -1.86 -9.41
CA ARG A 72 -6.41 -3.07 -9.12
C ARG A 72 -5.22 -2.79 -8.21
N ILE A 73 -4.75 -3.84 -7.52
CA ILE A 73 -3.44 -3.86 -6.87
C ILE A 73 -2.41 -4.46 -7.83
N GLU A 74 -1.22 -3.85 -7.88
CA GLU A 74 -0.09 -4.39 -8.62
C GLU A 74 0.77 -5.30 -7.73
N ILE A 75 1.19 -6.44 -8.29
CA ILE A 75 2.07 -7.40 -7.62
C ILE A 75 3.36 -7.48 -8.44
N HIS A 76 4.46 -7.08 -7.83
CA HIS A 76 5.79 -7.09 -8.44
C HIS A 76 6.67 -8.14 -7.76
N ARG A 77 7.56 -8.77 -8.53
CA ARG A 77 8.61 -9.64 -7.98
C ARG A 77 9.91 -8.85 -7.90
N ILE A 78 10.50 -8.80 -6.71
CA ILE A 78 11.84 -8.26 -6.53
C ILE A 78 12.82 -9.28 -7.09
N LEU A 79 13.50 -8.92 -8.19
CA LEU A 79 14.54 -9.77 -8.79
C LEU A 79 15.92 -9.42 -8.24
N ILE A 80 16.11 -8.17 -7.83
CA ILE A 80 17.36 -7.62 -7.30
C ILE A 80 16.98 -6.71 -6.14
N ASP A 81 17.58 -6.96 -4.97
CA ASP A 81 17.50 -6.10 -3.77
C ASP A 81 18.93 -5.68 -3.41
N GLU A 82 19.43 -4.62 -4.05
CA GLU A 82 20.74 -4.06 -3.74
C GLU A 82 20.62 -3.14 -2.52
N GLN A 83 21.09 -3.63 -1.38
CA GLN A 83 21.07 -2.88 -0.14
C GLN A 83 22.26 -1.91 -0.09
N GLY A 84 22.02 -0.68 0.36
CA GLY A 84 23.09 0.28 0.67
C GLY A 84 23.50 1.22 -0.46
N LEU A 85 22.66 1.39 -1.49
CA LEU A 85 22.75 2.54 -2.41
C LEU A 85 22.50 3.82 -1.59
N ARG A 86 23.59 4.52 -1.27
CA ARG A 86 23.59 5.84 -0.62
C ARG A 86 23.74 6.93 -1.67
#